data_AF-X0XRW4-F1
#
_entry.id   AF-X0XRW4-F1
#
_cell.length_a   1.000
_cell.length_b   1.000
_cell.length_c   1.000
_cell.angle_alpha   90.00
_cell.angle_beta   90.00
_cell.angle_gamma   90.00
#
_symmetry.space_group_name_H-M   'P 1'
#
loop_
_entity.id
_entity.type
_entity.pdbx_description
1 polymer ?
#
loop_
_entity_poly.entity_id
_entity_poly.type
_entity_poly.pdbx_seq_one_letter_code
_entity_poly.pdbx_strand_id
1 'polypeptide(L)'
;FFVFQRSYLPTGYSQNHCSATVNALAHAGAVWDGPEAKKWLRWAVMTCRERVRLLGRDGGVEWMNEARHYGLRYFQSPCNVIKHCTGIDIQTGPFYQNEWRYALHNAPCFPTGPDRRPEMIKGGKTRREGINVPVPKSVTPRNAPTNYHFDDVDQVYMRSDWGTSAWRARLWAGTVFGKQGAPIAKRYNWCHCRVNHGSFILSHGMDELILEAGETRTYRKGAGNNNCILVNDTDQWGGGQVWHPRLSP
;
A
#
# COMPACT_ATOMS: atom_id res chain seq x y z
N PHE A 1 -2.51 33.20 -2.86
CA PHE A 1 -3.57 32.47 -2.13
C PHE A 1 -3.93 31.21 -2.93
N PHE A 2 -3.40 30.05 -2.55
CA PHE A 2 -3.92 28.78 -3.08
C PHE A 2 -5.23 28.48 -2.35
N VAL A 3 -6.35 28.83 -2.99
CA VAL A 3 -7.67 28.37 -2.57
C VAL A 3 -7.75 26.90 -2.97
N PHE A 4 -7.19 26.02 -2.14
CA PHE A 4 -7.67 24.64 -2.12
C PHE A 4 -9.15 24.73 -1.72
N GLN A 5 -10.01 24.41 -2.69
CA GLN A 5 -11.45 24.39 -2.55
C GLN A 5 -11.85 23.84 -1.18
N ARG A 6 -12.51 24.66 -0.36
CA ARG A 6 -13.11 24.29 0.93
C ARG A 6 -14.14 23.16 0.83
N SER A 7 -14.37 22.61 -0.36
CA SER A 7 -15.44 21.65 -0.68
C SER A 7 -14.94 20.28 -1.16
N TYR A 8 -13.62 20.04 -1.27
CA TYR A 8 -13.08 18.69 -1.49
C TYR A 8 -12.36 18.18 -0.24
N LEU A 9 -13.20 17.72 0.69
CA LEU A 9 -13.00 16.72 1.76
C LEU A 9 -11.85 16.94 2.76
N PRO A 10 -12.07 16.73 4.08
CA PRO A 10 -11.01 16.73 5.08
C PRO A 10 -10.06 15.55 4.82
N THR A 11 -9.09 15.86 3.96
CA THR A 11 -7.78 15.29 3.69
C THR A 11 -7.73 13.84 3.23
N GLY A 12 -7.74 13.67 1.90
CA GLY A 12 -7.16 12.53 1.21
C GLY A 12 -5.63 12.49 1.38
N TYR A 13 -5.15 12.34 2.61
CA TYR A 13 -3.72 12.18 2.93
C TYR A 13 -3.12 11.00 2.17
N SER A 14 -3.96 10.00 1.89
CA SER A 14 -3.62 8.87 1.07
C SER A 14 -3.49 9.22 -0.42
N GLN A 15 -4.14 10.24 -0.96
CA GLN A 15 -4.15 10.39 -2.42
C GLN A 15 -2.75 10.70 -3.02
N ASN A 16 -2.37 10.02 -4.11
CA ASN A 16 -1.04 10.13 -4.73
C ASN A 16 -0.74 11.56 -5.25
N HIS A 17 -1.72 12.31 -5.75
CA HIS A 17 -1.51 13.72 -6.13
C HIS A 17 -1.28 14.62 -4.91
N CYS A 18 -1.90 14.34 -3.76
CA CYS A 18 -1.55 15.01 -2.50
C CYS A 18 -0.05 14.83 -2.22
N SER A 19 0.57 13.72 -2.62
CA SER A 19 2.00 13.51 -2.43
C SER A 19 2.87 14.39 -3.31
N ALA A 20 2.46 14.64 -4.55
CA ALA A 20 3.15 15.59 -5.43
C ALA A 20 3.17 17.01 -4.82
N THR A 21 2.02 17.48 -4.33
CA THR A 21 1.90 18.80 -3.67
C THR A 21 2.74 18.88 -2.40
N VAL A 22 2.68 17.85 -1.55
CA VAL A 22 3.47 17.81 -0.30
C VAL A 22 4.97 17.78 -0.59
N ASN A 23 5.40 17.06 -1.63
CA ASN A 23 6.80 17.05 -2.05
C ASN A 23 7.27 18.44 -2.50
N ALA A 24 6.46 19.14 -3.31
CA ALA A 24 6.77 20.50 -3.72
C ALA A 24 6.89 21.47 -2.54
N LEU A 25 6.00 21.37 -1.54
CA LEU A 25 6.04 22.21 -0.35
C LEU A 25 7.20 21.88 0.59
N ALA A 26 7.59 20.60 0.69
CA ALA A 26 8.78 20.19 1.44
C ALA A 26 10.04 20.82 0.83
N HIS A 27 10.21 20.74 -0.51
CA HIS A 27 11.33 21.37 -1.19
C HIS A 27 11.29 22.90 -1.05
N ALA A 28 10.17 23.55 -1.39
CA ALA A 28 10.05 24.99 -1.34
C ALA A 28 10.28 25.54 0.08
N GLY A 29 9.70 24.90 1.09
CA GLY A 29 9.88 25.30 2.49
C GLY A 29 11.28 25.02 3.05
N ALA A 30 12.08 24.18 2.40
CA ALA A 30 13.45 23.88 2.80
C ALA A 30 14.50 24.82 2.17
N VAL A 31 14.24 25.32 0.96
CA VAL A 31 15.25 26.09 0.19
C VAL A 31 14.93 27.58 0.08
N TRP A 32 13.67 27.99 0.28
CA TRP A 32 13.29 29.39 0.17
C TRP A 32 13.40 30.11 1.53
N ASP A 33 14.04 31.27 1.55
CA ASP A 33 14.12 32.19 2.70
C ASP A 33 12.91 33.16 2.82
N GLY A 34 11.75 32.79 2.26
CA GLY A 34 10.55 33.63 2.26
C GLY A 34 9.73 33.49 3.55
N PRO A 35 8.86 34.47 3.86
CA PRO A 35 8.05 34.44 5.09
C PRO A 35 7.12 33.22 5.20
N GLU A 36 6.75 32.59 4.07
CA GLU A 36 5.88 31.40 4.05
C GLU A 36 6.64 30.07 4.16
N ALA A 37 7.98 30.04 4.02
CA ALA A 37 8.75 28.80 3.90
C ALA A 37 8.56 27.88 5.11
N LYS A 38 8.65 28.44 6.32
CA LYS A 38 8.42 27.71 7.58
C LYS A 38 7.03 27.08 7.65
N LYS A 39 6.00 27.77 7.14
CA LYS A 39 4.62 27.28 7.14
C LYS A 39 4.45 26.12 6.16
N TRP A 40 5.05 26.19 4.99
CA TRP A 40 5.01 25.11 4.00
C TRP A 40 5.74 23.86 4.48
N LEU A 41 6.94 24.02 5.04
CA LEU A 41 7.69 22.92 5.61
C LEU A 41 6.93 22.27 6.77
N ARG A 42 6.34 23.08 7.67
CA ARG A 42 5.49 22.57 8.76
C ARG A 42 4.30 21.77 8.22
N TRP A 43 3.63 22.25 7.17
CA TRP A 43 2.49 21.55 6.58
C TRP A 43 2.90 20.22 5.94
N ALA A 44 4.05 20.19 5.25
CA ALA A 44 4.60 18.96 4.68
C ALA A 44 4.93 17.93 5.78
N VAL A 45 5.61 18.35 6.86
CA VAL A 45 5.92 17.50 8.02
C VAL A 45 4.65 16.94 8.66
N MET A 46 3.65 17.79 8.94
CA MET A 46 2.38 17.37 9.53
C MET A 46 1.67 16.34 8.63
N THR A 47 1.61 16.61 7.32
CA THR A 47 0.96 15.72 6.36
C THR A 47 1.67 14.37 6.27
N CYS A 48 3.00 14.34 6.21
CA CYS A 48 3.76 13.09 6.20
C CYS A 48 3.57 12.28 7.50
N ARG A 49 3.46 12.94 8.66
CA ARG A 49 3.17 12.26 9.93
C ARG A 49 1.79 11.60 9.93
N GLU A 50 0.76 12.31 9.46
CA GLU A 50 -0.58 11.71 9.35
C GLU A 50 -0.61 10.55 8.35
N ARG A 51 0.13 10.64 7.24
CA ARG A 51 0.27 9.51 6.29
C ARG A 51 0.88 8.28 6.93
N VAL A 52 1.96 8.44 7.70
CA VAL A 52 2.61 7.32 8.39
C VAL A 52 1.65 6.66 9.38
N ARG A 53 0.77 7.43 10.02
CA ARG A 53 -0.28 6.88 10.91
C ARG A 53 -1.36 6.08 10.18
N LEU A 54 -1.53 6.27 8.87
CA LEU A 54 -2.45 5.47 8.05
C LEU A 54 -1.86 4.13 7.62
N LEU A 55 -0.55 3.92 7.74
CA LEU A 55 0.08 2.69 7.26
C LEU A 55 -0.14 1.54 8.25
N GLY A 56 -0.38 0.34 7.70
CA GLY A 56 -0.62 -0.85 8.51
C GLY A 56 0.61 -1.19 9.36
N ARG A 57 0.45 -1.40 10.67
CA ARG A 57 1.59 -1.63 11.58
C ARG A 57 2.35 -2.92 11.30
N ASP A 58 1.73 -3.86 10.62
CA ASP A 58 2.31 -5.12 10.16
C ASP A 58 3.15 -4.99 8.88
N GLY A 59 3.33 -3.76 8.38
CA GLY A 59 4.07 -3.49 7.15
C GLY A 59 3.25 -3.67 5.87
N GLY A 60 1.99 -4.08 6.01
CA GLY A 60 1.06 -4.26 4.92
C GLY A 60 0.47 -2.95 4.41
N VAL A 61 0.19 -2.92 3.10
CA VAL A 61 -0.40 -1.75 2.46
C VAL A 61 -1.33 -2.19 1.34
N GLU A 62 -2.63 -1.99 1.54
CA GLU A 62 -3.69 -2.63 0.78
C GLU A 62 -3.84 -2.10 -0.68
N TRP A 63 -4.00 -0.80 -0.85
CA TRP A 63 -3.88 -0.03 -2.09
C TRP A 63 -2.53 -0.07 -2.85
N MET A 64 -1.62 -0.98 -2.47
CA MET A 64 -0.26 -1.06 -2.96
C MET A 64 0.10 -2.46 -3.49
N ASN A 65 -0.83 -3.37 -3.77
CA ASN A 65 -0.44 -4.68 -4.33
C ASN A 65 0.10 -4.58 -5.77
N GLU A 66 -0.62 -3.93 -6.70
CA GLU A 66 -0.13 -3.72 -8.07
C GLU A 66 0.62 -2.38 -8.26
N ALA A 67 0.30 -1.40 -7.41
CA ALA A 67 0.84 -0.06 -7.45
C ALA A 67 1.84 0.22 -6.32
N ARG A 68 2.38 -0.81 -5.63
CA ARG A 68 3.29 -0.63 -4.47
C ARG A 68 4.37 0.39 -4.72
N HIS A 69 5.09 0.14 -5.80
CA HIS A 69 6.22 0.92 -6.25
C HIS A 69 5.84 2.38 -6.51
N TYR A 70 4.67 2.58 -7.13
CA TYR A 70 4.15 3.89 -7.43
C TYR A 70 3.74 4.60 -6.12
N GLY A 71 2.84 3.99 -5.33
CA GLY A 71 2.35 4.57 -4.08
C GLY A 71 3.46 4.89 -3.07
N LEU A 72 4.32 3.93 -2.76
CA LEU A 72 5.43 4.15 -1.82
C LEU A 72 6.39 5.22 -2.30
N ARG A 73 6.73 5.29 -3.58
CA ARG A 73 7.65 6.32 -4.09
C ARG A 73 7.10 7.72 -3.85
N TYR A 74 5.81 7.93 -4.13
CA TYR A 74 5.14 9.20 -3.86
C TYR A 74 5.11 9.52 -2.36
N PHE A 75 4.94 8.51 -1.51
CA PHE A 75 4.83 8.68 -0.06
C PHE A 75 6.17 8.90 0.63
N GLN A 76 7.21 8.20 0.17
CA GLN A 76 8.55 8.23 0.75
C GLN A 76 9.35 9.45 0.28
N SER A 77 9.15 9.92 -0.97
CA SER A 77 9.87 11.08 -1.52
C SER A 77 9.83 12.32 -0.61
N PRO A 78 8.66 12.83 -0.20
CA PRO A 78 8.61 14.00 0.69
C PRO A 78 9.24 13.73 2.06
N CYS A 79 9.15 12.50 2.58
CA CYS A 79 9.81 12.13 3.84
C CYS A 79 11.33 12.18 3.72
N ASN A 80 11.89 11.71 2.60
CA ASN A 80 13.33 11.76 2.33
C ASN A 80 13.83 13.20 2.25
N VAL A 81 13.07 14.09 1.59
CA VAL A 81 13.38 15.52 1.51
C VAL A 81 13.38 16.15 2.91
N ILE A 82 12.35 15.88 3.71
CA ILE A 82 12.28 16.37 5.09
C ILE A 82 13.48 15.89 5.90
N LYS A 83 13.82 14.60 5.84
CA LYS A 83 14.96 14.03 6.57
C LYS A 83 16.27 14.69 6.14
N HIS A 84 16.49 14.84 4.84
CA HIS A 84 17.71 15.45 4.30
C HIS A 84 17.85 16.92 4.73
N CYS A 85 16.78 17.71 4.64
CA CYS A 85 16.83 19.14 4.88
C CYS A 85 16.75 19.52 6.37
N THR A 86 16.13 18.68 7.21
CA THR A 86 15.84 19.02 8.63
C THR A 86 16.45 18.07 9.64
N GLY A 87 16.98 16.92 9.19
CA GLY A 87 17.41 15.83 10.08
C GLY A 87 16.27 15.03 10.71
N ILE A 88 15.00 15.43 10.54
CA ILE A 88 13.84 14.76 11.14
C ILE A 88 13.48 13.52 10.34
N ASP A 89 13.64 12.35 10.94
CA ASP A 89 13.20 11.09 10.35
C ASP A 89 11.73 10.79 10.71
N ILE A 90 10.86 10.90 9.72
CA ILE A 90 9.42 10.59 9.84
C ILE A 90 9.15 9.12 9.46
N GLN A 91 10.08 8.44 8.81
CA GLN A 91 9.94 7.05 8.37
C GLN A 91 10.30 6.07 9.47
N THR A 92 9.67 6.25 10.63
CA THR A 92 9.93 5.46 11.83
C THR A 92 8.68 4.71 12.27
N GLY A 93 8.87 3.68 13.09
CA GLY A 93 7.77 2.91 13.70
C GLY A 93 7.48 1.56 13.03
N PRO A 94 6.42 0.88 13.50
CA PRO A 94 6.17 -0.54 13.20
C PRO A 94 6.02 -0.86 11.72
N PHE A 95 5.36 0.01 10.94
CA PHE A 95 5.20 -0.18 9.51
C PHE A 95 6.55 -0.43 8.81
N TYR A 96 7.50 0.50 8.97
CA TYR A 96 8.80 0.42 8.31
C TYR A 96 9.69 -0.72 8.83
N GLN A 97 9.47 -1.16 10.08
CA GLN A 97 10.16 -2.32 10.65
C GLN A 97 9.66 -3.66 10.08
N ASN A 98 8.39 -3.70 9.66
CA ASN A 98 7.74 -4.94 9.21
C ASN A 98 7.54 -5.00 7.68
N GLU A 99 7.66 -3.88 6.97
CA GLU A 99 7.40 -3.78 5.52
C GLU A 99 8.18 -4.80 4.68
N TRP A 100 9.44 -5.09 5.05
CA TRP A 100 10.26 -6.09 4.34
C TRP A 100 9.56 -7.46 4.26
N ARG A 101 8.80 -7.82 5.31
CA ARG A 101 8.10 -9.10 5.39
C ARG A 101 6.92 -9.13 4.43
N TYR A 102 6.17 -8.03 4.35
CA TYR A 102 5.09 -7.89 3.38
C TYR A 102 5.60 -7.94 1.95
N ALA A 103 6.67 -7.22 1.65
CA ALA A 103 7.33 -7.27 0.33
C ALA A 103 7.84 -8.68 0.00
N LEU A 104 8.43 -9.38 0.97
CA LEU A 104 8.93 -10.74 0.80
C LEU A 104 7.79 -11.73 0.48
N HIS A 105 6.64 -11.63 1.13
CA HIS A 105 5.51 -12.53 0.87
C HIS A 105 4.81 -12.26 -0.47
N ASN A 106 4.90 -11.03 -0.99
CA ASN A 106 4.45 -10.72 -2.35
C ASN A 106 5.44 -11.19 -3.44
N ALA A 107 6.68 -11.50 -3.06
CA ALA A 107 7.71 -11.88 -4.01
C ALA A 107 7.55 -13.32 -4.52
N PRO A 108 7.96 -13.59 -5.78
CA PRO A 108 7.94 -14.94 -6.35
C PRO A 108 8.82 -15.91 -5.57
N CYS A 109 10.00 -15.47 -5.17
CA CYS A 109 10.97 -16.27 -4.44
C CYS A 109 11.76 -15.40 -3.47
N PHE A 110 12.56 -16.05 -2.62
CA PHE A 110 13.45 -15.35 -1.71
C PHE A 110 14.62 -14.70 -2.48
N PRO A 111 15.03 -13.47 -2.14
CA PRO A 111 16.12 -12.80 -2.83
C PRO A 111 17.46 -13.54 -2.61
N THR A 112 18.12 -13.92 -3.71
CA THR A 112 19.39 -14.68 -3.70
C THR A 112 20.64 -13.81 -3.90
N GLY A 113 20.46 -12.55 -4.33
CA GLY A 113 21.56 -11.62 -4.60
C GLY A 113 22.04 -10.86 -3.37
N PRO A 114 23.15 -10.09 -3.50
CA PRO A 114 23.65 -9.21 -2.44
C PRO A 114 22.65 -8.09 -2.10
N ASP A 115 21.89 -7.61 -3.11
CA ASP A 115 20.71 -6.78 -2.89
C ASP A 115 19.55 -7.68 -2.43
N ARG A 116 19.33 -7.73 -1.12
CA ARG A 116 18.31 -8.56 -0.46
C ARG A 116 16.89 -7.97 -0.54
N ARG A 117 16.62 -7.04 -1.47
CA ARG A 117 15.28 -6.51 -1.71
C ARG A 117 14.43 -7.52 -2.48
N PRO A 118 13.20 -7.82 -2.03
CA PRO A 118 12.31 -8.72 -2.75
C PRO A 118 11.92 -8.17 -4.12
N GLU A 119 11.83 -9.05 -5.11
CA GLU A 119 11.28 -8.74 -6.44
C GLU A 119 9.76 -8.73 -6.40
N MET A 120 9.13 -7.83 -7.15
CA MET A 120 7.68 -7.76 -7.29
C MET A 120 7.29 -8.15 -8.70
N ILE A 121 6.18 -8.89 -8.86
CA ILE A 121 5.57 -9.11 -10.16
C ILE A 121 4.64 -7.93 -10.46
N LYS A 122 4.82 -7.31 -11.62
CA LYS A 122 3.92 -6.26 -12.14
C LYS A 122 3.65 -6.52 -13.62
N GLY A 123 2.38 -6.79 -13.96
CA GLY A 123 1.97 -7.06 -15.34
C GLY A 123 2.77 -8.21 -15.97
N GLY A 124 2.97 -9.29 -15.22
CA GLY A 124 3.74 -10.47 -15.66
C GLY A 124 5.26 -10.29 -15.73
N LYS A 125 5.83 -9.16 -15.24
CA LYS A 125 7.28 -8.91 -15.23
C LYS A 125 7.80 -8.73 -13.82
N THR A 126 8.96 -9.31 -13.51
CA THR A 126 9.69 -9.01 -12.28
C THR A 126 10.34 -7.64 -12.35
N ARG A 127 10.19 -6.89 -11.27
CA ARG A 127 10.91 -5.62 -11.08
C ARG A 127 11.48 -5.57 -9.68
N ARG A 128 12.76 -5.20 -9.60
CA ARG A 128 13.36 -4.71 -8.36
C ARG A 128 13.13 -3.22 -8.29
N GLU A 129 12.44 -2.80 -7.24
CA GLU A 129 12.13 -1.40 -7.02
C GLU A 129 12.99 -0.90 -5.87
N GLY A 130 13.77 0.16 -6.10
CA GLY A 130 14.76 0.68 -5.14
C GLY A 130 14.19 1.17 -3.81
N ILE A 131 12.86 1.26 -3.71
CA ILE A 131 12.11 1.65 -2.51
C ILE A 131 11.80 0.49 -1.56
N ASN A 132 12.11 -0.75 -1.95
CA ASN A 132 11.88 -1.91 -1.09
C ASN A 132 12.89 -1.92 0.06
N VAL A 133 12.40 -2.19 1.27
CA VAL A 133 13.25 -2.47 2.43
C VAL A 133 13.90 -3.85 2.22
N PRO A 134 15.24 -3.97 2.34
CA PRO A 134 15.91 -5.26 2.18
C PRO A 134 15.50 -6.23 3.30
N VAL A 135 15.39 -7.51 2.96
CA VAL A 135 15.17 -8.57 3.95
C VAL A 135 16.36 -8.62 4.93
N PRO A 136 16.13 -8.59 6.25
CA PRO A 136 17.21 -8.61 7.26
C PRO A 136 18.15 -9.80 7.09
N LYS A 137 19.45 -9.60 7.34
CA LYS A 137 20.47 -10.65 7.14
C LYS A 137 20.21 -11.94 7.90
N SER A 138 19.63 -11.82 9.09
CA SER A 138 19.24 -12.93 9.98
C SER A 138 18.11 -13.80 9.44
N VAL A 139 17.35 -13.30 8.46
CA VAL A 139 16.25 -14.04 7.83
C VAL A 139 16.82 -14.80 6.64
N THR A 140 16.41 -16.04 6.46
CA THR A 140 16.85 -16.95 5.41
C THR A 140 15.65 -17.72 4.87
N PRO A 141 15.76 -18.38 3.71
CA PRO A 141 14.70 -19.27 3.23
C PRO A 141 14.32 -20.37 4.23
N ARG A 142 15.24 -20.77 5.13
CA ARG A 142 14.99 -21.85 6.09
C ARG A 142 14.20 -21.41 7.33
N ASN A 143 14.27 -20.13 7.70
CA ASN A 143 13.62 -19.61 8.91
C ASN A 143 12.52 -18.57 8.63
N ALA A 144 12.39 -18.11 7.38
CA ALA A 144 11.27 -17.26 6.98
C ALA A 144 9.99 -18.09 6.92
N PRO A 145 8.91 -17.67 7.61
CA PRO A 145 7.66 -18.42 7.63
C PRO A 145 7.04 -18.43 6.24
N THR A 146 6.64 -19.59 5.73
CA THR A 146 5.98 -19.67 4.42
C THR A 146 4.52 -19.22 4.47
N ASN A 147 3.87 -19.37 5.63
CA ASN A 147 2.53 -18.88 5.85
C ASN A 147 2.57 -17.68 6.79
N TYR A 148 1.87 -16.60 6.44
CA TYR A 148 1.86 -15.41 7.26
C TYR A 148 0.55 -14.64 7.13
N HIS A 149 0.00 -14.25 8.27
CA HIS A 149 -1.17 -13.38 8.35
C HIS A 149 -0.72 -11.98 8.76
N PHE A 150 -0.95 -11.02 7.87
CA PHE A 150 -0.81 -9.60 8.15
C PHE A 150 -2.12 -9.14 8.78
N ASP A 151 -2.18 -9.17 10.12
CA ASP A 151 -3.41 -8.96 10.88
C ASP A 151 -4.05 -7.56 10.72
N ASP A 152 -3.24 -6.52 10.52
CA ASP A 152 -3.75 -5.16 10.40
C ASP A 152 -4.41 -4.95 9.04
N VAL A 153 -3.72 -5.29 7.95
CA VAL A 153 -4.31 -5.24 6.59
C VAL A 153 -5.16 -6.46 6.24
N ASP A 154 -5.25 -7.41 7.17
CA ASP A 154 -5.99 -8.67 7.11
C ASP A 154 -5.86 -9.38 5.75
N GLN A 155 -4.60 -9.70 5.44
CA GLN A 155 -4.20 -10.51 4.30
C GLN A 155 -3.43 -11.74 4.76
N VAL A 156 -3.77 -12.89 4.20
CA VAL A 156 -3.11 -14.17 4.48
C VAL A 156 -2.31 -14.57 3.26
N TYR A 157 -1.04 -14.89 3.47
CA TYR A 157 -0.15 -15.45 2.47
C TYR A 157 0.16 -16.88 2.84
N MET A 158 0.13 -17.75 1.84
CA MET A 158 0.48 -19.15 1.97
C MET A 158 1.42 -19.53 0.85
N ARG A 159 2.48 -20.28 1.15
CA ARG A 159 3.36 -20.84 0.12
C ARG A 159 3.93 -22.19 0.53
N SER A 160 4.28 -22.99 -0.47
CA SER A 160 4.91 -24.31 -0.27
C SER A 160 6.35 -24.17 0.22
N ASP A 161 7.15 -23.34 -0.44
CA ASP A 161 8.53 -23.03 -0.08
C ASP A 161 8.95 -21.65 -0.64
N TRP A 162 10.21 -21.26 -0.44
CA TRP A 162 10.78 -19.99 -0.88
C TRP A 162 11.48 -20.02 -2.27
N GLY A 163 11.40 -21.15 -2.97
CA GLY A 163 12.02 -21.40 -4.26
C GLY A 163 11.26 -20.76 -5.43
N THR A 164 11.82 -20.91 -6.63
CA THR A 164 11.29 -20.35 -7.89
C THR A 164 10.16 -21.16 -8.49
N SER A 165 9.85 -22.33 -7.94
CA SER A 165 8.73 -23.21 -8.33
C SER A 165 7.67 -23.32 -7.23
N ALA A 166 7.67 -22.39 -6.26
CA ALA A 166 6.74 -22.44 -5.15
C ALA A 166 5.30 -22.20 -5.62
N TRP A 167 4.38 -23.03 -5.15
CA TRP A 167 2.97 -22.67 -5.06
C TRP A 167 2.78 -21.55 -4.04
N ARG A 168 2.03 -20.52 -4.43
CA ARG A 168 1.75 -19.33 -3.62
C ARG A 168 0.27 -18.99 -3.72
N ALA A 169 -0.36 -18.72 -2.60
CA ALA A 169 -1.71 -18.19 -2.52
C ALA A 169 -1.74 -16.95 -1.63
N ARG A 170 -2.59 -16.00 -1.98
CA ARG A 170 -2.93 -14.87 -1.10
C ARG A 170 -4.44 -14.79 -1.01
N LEU A 171 -4.95 -14.61 0.20
CA LEU A 171 -6.33 -14.30 0.51
C LEU A 171 -6.38 -12.88 1.08
N TRP A 172 -7.42 -12.13 0.72
CA TRP A 172 -7.67 -10.80 1.23
C TRP A 172 -9.03 -10.74 1.92
N ALA A 173 -9.09 -10.26 3.17
CA ALA A 173 -10.35 -9.88 3.82
C ALA A 173 -10.32 -8.52 4.54
N GLY A 174 -9.21 -7.78 4.47
CA GLY A 174 -9.04 -6.56 5.25
C GLY A 174 -9.59 -5.26 4.71
N THR A 175 -9.67 -4.30 5.63
CA THR A 175 -10.07 -2.93 5.35
C THR A 175 -8.95 -2.14 4.69
N VAL A 176 -9.35 -1.11 3.96
CA VAL A 176 -8.41 -0.14 3.41
C VAL A 176 -7.66 0.58 4.53
N PHE A 177 -6.33 0.66 4.40
CA PHE A 177 -5.39 1.09 5.45
C PHE A 177 -5.29 0.18 6.69
N GLY A 178 -5.88 -1.02 6.64
CA GLY A 178 -5.91 -1.94 7.76
C GLY A 178 -6.79 -1.48 8.93
N LYS A 179 -6.94 -2.33 9.94
CA LYS A 179 -7.81 -2.14 11.11
C LYS A 179 -7.52 -0.82 11.83
N GLN A 180 -6.26 -0.39 11.86
CA GLN A 180 -5.84 0.81 12.58
C GLN A 180 -5.92 2.08 11.75
N GLY A 181 -5.63 2.01 10.46
CA GLY A 181 -5.70 3.17 9.56
C GLY A 181 -7.13 3.47 9.09
N ALA A 182 -7.99 2.45 8.98
CA ALA A 182 -9.37 2.59 8.50
C ALA A 182 -10.22 3.60 9.30
N PRO A 183 -10.18 3.65 10.65
CA PRO A 183 -10.93 4.66 11.42
C PRO A 183 -10.48 6.10 11.14
N ILE A 184 -9.22 6.29 10.74
CA ILE A 184 -8.63 7.60 10.42
C ILE A 184 -8.98 7.98 8.97
N ALA A 185 -9.04 7.00 8.08
CA ALA A 185 -9.41 7.18 6.68
C ALA A 185 -10.92 7.48 6.54
N LYS A 186 -11.29 8.76 6.60
CA LYS A 186 -12.68 9.19 6.37
C LYS A 186 -13.16 8.80 4.97
N ARG A 187 -14.43 8.37 4.91
CA ARG A 187 -15.34 7.92 3.81
C ARG A 187 -15.07 8.18 2.32
N TYR A 188 -14.05 8.92 1.86
CA TYR A 188 -13.96 9.27 0.44
C TYR A 188 -12.54 9.35 -0.14
N ASN A 189 -12.46 8.88 -1.39
CA ASN A 189 -11.36 8.98 -2.35
C ASN A 189 -10.16 8.06 -2.16
N TRP A 190 -10.45 6.77 -2.04
CA TRP A 190 -9.48 5.69 -1.95
C TRP A 190 -8.95 5.33 -3.35
N CYS A 191 -8.17 6.25 -3.93
CA CYS A 191 -7.52 6.03 -5.22
C CYS A 191 -6.64 4.77 -5.13
N HIS A 192 -6.68 3.93 -6.16
CA HIS A 192 -5.99 2.62 -6.24
C HIS A 192 -6.43 1.47 -5.30
N CYS A 193 -7.36 1.67 -4.34
CA CYS A 193 -7.92 0.53 -3.61
C CYS A 193 -8.81 -0.33 -4.52
N ARG A 194 -8.80 -1.64 -4.30
CA ARG A 194 -9.63 -2.62 -5.01
C ARG A 194 -10.91 -2.87 -4.22
N VAL A 195 -11.90 -3.44 -4.91
CA VAL A 195 -13.15 -3.91 -4.30
C VAL A 195 -13.11 -5.43 -4.38
N ASN A 196 -12.41 -6.06 -3.45
CA ASN A 196 -11.94 -7.44 -3.57
C ASN A 196 -11.85 -8.15 -2.20
N HIS A 197 -12.72 -7.79 -1.26
CA HIS A 197 -12.81 -8.52 0.00
C HIS A 197 -13.24 -9.97 -0.27
N GLY A 198 -12.65 -10.91 0.45
CA GLY A 198 -12.84 -12.34 0.22
C GLY A 198 -12.24 -12.84 -1.09
N SER A 199 -11.41 -12.04 -1.76
CA SER A 199 -10.73 -12.48 -2.98
C SER A 199 -9.45 -13.25 -2.68
N PHE A 200 -9.02 -14.03 -3.66
CA PHE A 200 -7.75 -14.75 -3.60
C PHE A 200 -7.02 -14.74 -4.94
N ILE A 201 -5.72 -15.01 -4.88
CA ILE A 201 -4.86 -15.30 -6.02
C ILE A 201 -4.15 -16.62 -5.82
N LEU A 202 -3.76 -17.27 -6.92
CA LEU A 202 -2.96 -18.48 -6.94
C LEU A 202 -1.85 -18.32 -7.98
N SER A 203 -0.64 -18.67 -7.61
CA SER A 203 0.54 -18.61 -8.48
C SER A 203 1.39 -19.86 -8.32
N HIS A 204 2.11 -20.23 -9.36
CA HIS A 204 3.13 -21.28 -9.34
C HIS A 204 4.40 -20.74 -9.98
N GLY A 205 5.47 -20.67 -9.18
CA GLY A 205 6.71 -20.02 -9.58
C GLY A 205 6.49 -18.57 -9.99
N MET A 206 6.83 -18.23 -11.23
CA MET A 206 6.68 -16.89 -11.79
C MET A 206 5.28 -16.60 -12.34
N ASP A 207 4.46 -17.63 -12.51
CA ASP A 207 3.20 -17.54 -13.22
C ASP A 207 2.05 -17.33 -12.26
N GLU A 208 1.22 -16.34 -12.55
CA GLU A 208 -0.04 -16.09 -11.85
C GLU A 208 -1.16 -16.86 -12.56
N LEU A 209 -1.70 -17.89 -11.90
CA LEU A 209 -2.70 -18.81 -12.46
C LEU A 209 -4.12 -18.29 -12.23
N ILE A 210 -4.38 -17.79 -11.03
CA ILE A 210 -5.61 -17.11 -10.66
C ILE A 210 -5.22 -15.68 -10.28
N LEU A 211 -5.65 -14.74 -11.12
CA LEU A 211 -5.24 -13.34 -11.08
C LEU A 211 -6.32 -12.48 -10.45
N GLU A 212 -5.91 -11.45 -9.70
CA GLU A 212 -6.78 -10.28 -9.52
C GLU A 212 -6.76 -9.47 -10.81
N ALA A 213 -7.91 -8.94 -11.23
CA ALA A 213 -7.94 -8.16 -12.45
C ALA A 213 -7.11 -6.88 -12.29
N GLY A 214 -6.13 -6.72 -13.19
CA GLY A 214 -5.12 -5.68 -13.10
C GLY A 214 -5.62 -4.26 -13.40
N GLU A 215 -4.70 -3.29 -13.41
CA GLU A 215 -4.96 -1.91 -13.86
C GLU A 215 -5.14 -1.87 -15.40
N THR A 216 -6.37 -1.72 -15.89
CA THR A 216 -6.65 -1.46 -17.31
C THR A 216 -7.28 -0.08 -17.53
N ARG A 217 -7.09 0.52 -18.71
CA ARG A 217 -7.62 1.86 -19.05
C ARG A 217 -9.15 1.97 -18.95
N THR A 218 -9.86 0.86 -19.06
CA THR A 218 -11.32 0.76 -19.01
C THR A 218 -11.83 0.17 -17.69
N TYR A 219 -10.93 -0.01 -16.71
CA TYR A 219 -11.23 -0.76 -15.50
C TYR A 219 -12.30 -0.06 -14.65
N ARG A 220 -13.49 -0.63 -14.59
CA ARG A 220 -14.42 -0.37 -13.49
C ARG A 220 -13.94 -1.16 -12.29
N LYS A 221 -13.59 -0.44 -11.22
CA LYS A 221 -13.30 -1.05 -9.93
C LYS A 221 -14.59 -1.67 -9.39
N GLY A 222 -14.62 -3.00 -9.34
CA GLY A 222 -15.72 -3.74 -8.75
C GLY A 222 -15.35 -5.18 -8.46
N ALA A 223 -16.09 -5.79 -7.53
CA ALA A 223 -15.95 -7.15 -7.06
C ALA A 223 -16.14 -8.18 -8.18
N GLY A 224 -16.98 -7.89 -9.18
CA GLY A 224 -17.19 -8.80 -10.31
C GLY A 224 -15.95 -9.04 -11.19
N ASN A 225 -14.88 -8.28 -10.98
CA ASN A 225 -13.59 -8.47 -11.64
C ASN A 225 -12.56 -9.20 -10.76
N ASN A 226 -12.92 -9.66 -9.57
CA ASN A 226 -12.01 -10.34 -8.64
C ASN A 226 -12.52 -11.75 -8.32
N ASN A 227 -11.63 -12.59 -7.79
CA ASN A 227 -11.97 -13.97 -7.41
C ASN A 227 -12.70 -14.01 -6.06
N CYS A 228 -13.86 -13.36 -5.98
CA CYS A 228 -14.71 -13.29 -4.81
C CYS A 228 -16.17 -13.63 -5.15
N ILE A 229 -17.00 -13.77 -4.12
CA ILE A 229 -18.42 -14.08 -4.28
C ILE A 229 -19.21 -12.77 -4.41
N LEU A 230 -20.11 -12.73 -5.39
CA LEU A 230 -21.15 -11.71 -5.51
C LEU A 230 -22.48 -12.24 -4.98
N VAL A 231 -23.27 -11.36 -4.38
CA VAL A 231 -24.65 -11.66 -3.98
C VAL A 231 -25.56 -10.79 -4.84
N ASN A 232 -26.49 -11.40 -5.59
CA ASN A 232 -27.41 -10.70 -6.48
C ASN A 232 -26.70 -9.71 -7.44
N ASP A 233 -25.57 -10.14 -8.03
CA ASP A 233 -24.72 -9.31 -8.92
C ASP A 233 -24.33 -7.94 -8.33
N THR A 234 -24.31 -7.84 -6.99
CA THR A 234 -24.05 -6.58 -6.29
C THR A 234 -22.59 -6.48 -5.87
N ASP A 235 -22.02 -5.31 -6.08
CA ASP A 235 -20.64 -4.98 -5.73
C ASP A 235 -20.44 -4.82 -4.22
N GLN A 236 -19.21 -4.91 -3.73
CA GLN A 236 -18.91 -4.71 -2.31
C GLN A 236 -18.77 -3.22 -2.01
N TRP A 237 -19.55 -2.69 -1.07
CA TRP A 237 -19.50 -1.29 -0.68
C TRP A 237 -18.92 -1.09 0.72
N GLY A 238 -18.09 -0.04 0.86
CA GLY A 238 -17.88 0.70 2.11
C GLY A 238 -17.61 -0.12 3.38
N GLY A 239 -16.54 -0.91 3.40
CA GLY A 239 -16.07 -1.56 4.64
C GLY A 239 -17.05 -2.57 5.24
N GLY A 240 -17.85 -3.25 4.40
CA GLY A 240 -18.78 -4.29 4.86
C GLY A 240 -20.07 -3.75 5.51
N GLN A 241 -20.33 -2.44 5.47
CA GLN A 241 -21.52 -1.87 6.13
C GLN A 241 -22.83 -2.11 5.37
N VAL A 242 -22.80 -2.48 4.08
CA VAL A 242 -24.03 -2.74 3.32
C VAL A 242 -23.79 -3.82 2.27
N TRP A 243 -24.24 -5.04 2.54
CA TRP A 243 -24.41 -6.10 1.52
C TRP A 243 -25.76 -5.98 0.77
N HIS A 244 -26.63 -5.03 1.17
CA HIS A 244 -27.98 -4.87 0.64
C HIS A 244 -28.48 -3.41 0.75
N PRO A 245 -28.60 -2.64 -0.35
CA PRO A 245 -29.47 -1.49 -0.39
C PRO A 245 -30.84 -1.96 -0.89
N ARG A 246 -31.65 -2.54 0.00
CA ARG A 246 -33.12 -2.74 -0.09
C ARG A 246 -33.52 -3.89 0.82
N LEU A 247 -33.75 -3.58 2.09
CA LEU A 247 -34.88 -4.11 2.85
C LEU A 247 -35.43 -2.92 3.64
N SER A 248 -36.02 -1.97 2.91
CA SER A 248 -37.19 -1.30 3.45
C SER A 248 -38.41 -2.04 2.88
N PRO A 249 -39.46 -2.27 3.67
CA PRO A 249 -40.79 -2.46 3.10
C PRO A 249 -41.16 -1.29 2.18
#